data_AF-A0A525JPW4-F1
#
_entry.id   AF-A0A525JPW4-F1
#
_cell.length_a   1.000
_cell.length_b   1.000
_cell.length_c   1.000
_cell.angle_alpha   90.00
_cell.angle_beta   90.00
_cell.angle_gamma   90.00
#
_symmetry.space_group_name_H-M   'P 1'
#
loop_
_entity.id
_entity.type
_entity.pdbx_description
1 polymer ?
#
loop_
_entity_poly.entity_id
_entity_poly.type
_entity_poly.pdbx_seq_one_letter_code
_entity_poly.pdbx_strand_id
1 'polypeptide(L)'
;MKIALLGLLGLMLGALGGAALGIAVGLAWITIFNTTNLEGYSGMLVFLTFMPAVALIGGLGGALLFVVIAARDAEIAIEREPAHPRDT
;
A
#
# COMPACT_ATOMS: atom_id res chain seq x y z
N MET A 1 20.10 -2.13 -6.17
CA MET A 1 19.37 -1.90 -4.88
C MET A 1 18.10 -1.06 -5.01
N LYS A 2 17.87 -0.35 -6.13
CA LYS A 2 16.71 0.54 -6.34
C LYS A 2 15.34 -0.15 -6.17
N ILE A 3 15.20 -1.36 -6.70
CA ILE A 3 13.94 -2.13 -6.68
C ILE A 3 13.52 -2.51 -5.25
N ALA A 4 14.48 -2.94 -4.41
CA ALA A 4 14.21 -3.28 -3.02
C ALA A 4 13.76 -2.05 -2.21
N LEU A 5 14.36 -0.88 -2.48
CA LEU A 5 14.05 0.37 -1.78
C LEU A 5 12.67 0.91 -2.15
N LEU A 6 12.31 0.84 -3.44
CA LEU A 6 10.97 1.17 -3.91
C LEU A 6 9.92 0.19 -3.40
N GLY A 7 10.22 -1.11 -3.36
CA GLY A 7 9.33 -2.12 -2.78
C GLY A 7 9.08 -1.89 -1.28
N LEU A 8 10.11 -1.57 -0.50
CA LEU A 8 9.97 -1.22 0.92
C LEU A 8 9.13 0.06 1.12
N LEU A 9 9.35 1.08 0.30
CA LEU A 9 8.57 2.32 0.33
C LEU A 9 7.09 2.05 0.02
N GLY A 10 6.81 1.24 -1.01
CA GLY A 10 5.47 0.81 -1.36
C GLY A 10 4.80 0.01 -0.26
N LEU A 11 5.55 -0.85 0.44
CA LEU A 11 5.05 -1.62 1.59
C LEU A 11 4.69 -0.67 2.75
N MET A 12 5.55 0.29 3.08
CA MET A 12 5.27 1.28 4.14
C MET A 12 4.08 2.17 3.80
N LEU A 13 4.04 2.77 2.61
CA LEU A 13 2.92 3.62 2.18
C LEU A 13 1.62 2.83 2.04
N GLY A 14 1.69 1.62 1.50
CA GLY A 14 0.55 0.72 1.38
C GLY A 14 -0.02 0.31 2.72
N ALA A 15 0.84 -0.01 3.69
CA ALA A 15 0.42 -0.35 5.05
C ALA A 15 -0.20 0.86 5.77
N LEU A 16 0.39 2.05 5.63
CA LEU A 16 -0.13 3.30 6.19
C LEU A 16 -1.49 3.69 5.58
N GLY A 17 -1.60 3.67 4.25
CA GLY A 17 -2.83 3.96 3.54
C GLY A 17 -3.92 2.92 3.80
N GLY A 18 -3.54 1.63 3.81
CA GLY A 18 -4.43 0.54 4.17
C GLY A 18 -4.93 0.63 5.60
N ALA A 19 -4.07 1.00 6.56
CA ALA A 19 -4.48 1.22 7.94
C ALA A 19 -5.49 2.38 8.06
N ALA A 20 -5.21 3.52 7.39
CA ALA A 20 -6.12 4.67 7.40
C ALA A 20 -7.49 4.33 6.79
N LEU A 21 -7.51 3.61 5.65
CA LEU A 21 -8.75 3.14 5.03
C LEU A 21 -9.47 2.10 5.90
N GLY A 22 -8.74 1.21 6.56
CA GLY A 22 -9.29 0.21 7.49
C GLY A 22 -10.00 0.85 8.69
N ILE A 23 -9.44 1.95 9.22
CA ILE A 23 -10.09 2.74 10.28
C ILE A 23 -11.36 3.40 9.74
N ALA A 24 -11.32 4.03 8.56
CA ALA A 24 -12.50 4.67 7.97
C ALA A 24 -13.64 3.67 7.69
N VAL A 25 -13.33 2.50 7.13
CA VAL A 25 -14.30 1.43 6.87
C VAL A 25 -14.83 0.85 8.19
N GLY A 26 -13.96 0.61 9.17
CA GLY A 26 -14.38 0.11 10.48
C GLY A 26 -15.30 1.09 11.22
N LEU A 27 -15.02 2.39 11.16
CA LEU A 27 -15.89 3.43 11.70
C LEU A 27 -17.24 3.51 10.95
N ALA A 28 -17.23 3.43 9.62
CA ALA A 28 -18.47 3.38 8.84
C ALA A 28 -19.31 2.14 9.19
N TRP A 29 -18.67 0.98 9.37
CA TRP A 29 -19.34 -0.27 9.72
C TRP A 29 -20.05 -0.19 11.07
N ILE A 30 -19.38 0.29 12.13
CA ILE A 30 -20.01 0.43 13.45
C ILE A 30 -21.15 1.46 13.46
N THR A 31 -21.09 2.49 12.60
CA THR A 31 -22.18 3.48 12.48
C THR A 31 -23.41 2.93 11.76
N ILE A 32 -23.22 2.12 10.70
CA ILE A 32 -24.33 1.53 9.93
C ILE A 32 -25.06 0.46 10.75
N PHE A 33 -24.32 -0.34 11.52
CA PHE A 33 -24.88 -1.43 12.31
C PHE A 33 -25.38 -1.03 13.72
N ASN A 34 -25.44 0.27 14.02
CA ASN A 34 -26.01 0.80 15.28
C ASN A 34 -25.39 0.18 16.56
N THR A 35 -24.14 -0.26 16.49
CA THR A 35 -23.38 -0.68 17.68
C THR A 35 -22.69 0.54 18.28
N THR A 36 -23.47 1.40 18.94
CA THR A 36 -22.98 2.50 19.81
C THR A 36 -22.37 1.94 21.10
N ASN A 37 -21.38 1.06 20.97
CA ASN A 37 -20.52 0.63 22.06
C ASN A 37 -19.07 0.67 21.58
N LEU A 38 -18.54 1.89 21.46
CA LEU A 38 -17.09 2.13 21.41
C LEU A 38 -16.40 1.78 22.75
N GLU A 39 -17.17 1.39 23.77
CA GLU A 39 -16.69 0.70 24.97
C GLU A 39 -16.56 -0.81 24.70
N GLY A 40 -15.33 -1.30 24.63
CA GLY A 40 -15.03 -2.74 24.60
C GLY A 40 -15.06 -3.39 23.21
N TYR A 41 -15.94 -4.40 23.04
CA TYR A 41 -15.89 -5.41 21.97
C TYR A 41 -15.94 -4.83 20.54
N SER A 42 -16.71 -3.77 20.30
CA SER A 42 -16.83 -3.17 18.96
C SER A 42 -15.60 -2.35 18.57
N GLY A 43 -14.91 -1.74 19.55
CA GLY A 43 -13.63 -1.07 19.32
C GLY A 43 -12.53 -2.07 18.95
N MET A 44 -12.51 -3.23 19.60
CA MET A 44 -11.57 -4.31 19.24
C MET A 44 -11.77 -4.79 17.80
N LEU A 45 -12.99 -4.92 17.29
CA LEU A 45 -13.21 -5.39 15.92
C LEU A 45 -12.59 -4.45 14.86
N VAL A 46 -12.68 -3.14 15.06
CA VAL A 46 -12.10 -2.16 14.12
C VAL A 46 -10.57 -2.22 14.15
N PHE A 47 -9.98 -2.17 15.34
CA PHE A 47 -8.53 -2.10 15.50
C PHE A 47 -7.82 -3.47 15.37
N LEU A 48 -8.51 -4.58 15.62
CA LEU A 48 -7.93 -5.92 15.62
C LEU A 48 -8.27 -6.70 14.34
N THR A 49 -9.31 -6.31 13.59
CA THR A 49 -9.73 -7.02 12.38
C THR A 49 -9.62 -6.13 11.16
N PHE A 50 -10.38 -5.03 11.11
CA PHE A 50 -10.42 -4.19 9.91
C PHE A 50 -9.09 -3.46 9.67
N MET A 51 -8.49 -2.87 10.70
CA MET A 51 -7.22 -2.16 10.58
C MET A 51 -6.07 -3.07 10.13
N PRO A 52 -5.76 -4.21 10.78
CA PRO A 52 -4.66 -5.07 10.35
C PRO A 52 -4.94 -5.82 9.05
N ALA A 53 -6.18 -6.24 8.78
CA ALA A 53 -6.50 -6.92 7.52
C ALA A 53 -6.35 -5.98 6.32
N VAL A 54 -6.89 -4.76 6.41
CA VAL A 54 -6.78 -3.76 5.33
C VAL A 54 -5.36 -3.20 5.24
N ALA A 55 -4.63 -3.08 6.34
CA ALA A 55 -3.21 -2.73 6.32
C ALA A 55 -2.34 -3.81 5.65
N LEU A 56 -2.65 -5.10 5.87
CA LEU A 56 -1.97 -6.21 5.18
C LEU A 56 -2.22 -6.17 3.67
N ILE A 57 -3.49 -6.02 3.27
CA ILE A 57 -3.88 -5.95 1.86
C ILE A 57 -3.29 -4.69 1.22
N GLY A 58 -3.35 -3.55 1.90
CA GLY A 58 -2.78 -2.29 1.46
C GLY A 58 -1.26 -2.35 1.34
N GLY A 59 -0.57 -2.96 2.30
CA GLY A 59 0.89 -3.14 2.30
C GLY A 59 1.35 -4.09 1.20
N LEU A 60 0.69 -5.24 1.04
CA LEU A 60 0.98 -6.18 -0.04
C LEU A 60 0.68 -5.57 -1.41
N GLY A 61 -0.46 -4.90 -1.56
CA GLY A 61 -0.80 -4.14 -2.74
C GLY A 61 0.28 -3.10 -3.04
N GLY A 62 0.52 -2.18 -2.10
CA GLY A 62 1.54 -1.12 -2.13
C GLY A 62 2.93 -1.58 -2.55
N ALA A 63 3.41 -2.67 -1.95
CA ALA A 63 4.68 -3.27 -2.31
C ALA A 63 4.68 -3.79 -3.76
N LEU A 64 3.60 -4.46 -4.18
CA LEU A 64 3.50 -5.09 -5.49
C LEU A 64 3.50 -4.04 -6.62
N LEU A 65 2.76 -2.94 -6.50
CA LEU A 65 2.73 -1.92 -7.56
C LEU A 65 4.06 -1.17 -7.64
N PHE A 66 4.67 -0.83 -6.50
CA PHE A 66 5.97 -0.15 -6.51
C PHE A 66 7.11 -1.04 -7.02
N VAL A 67 7.08 -2.34 -6.74
CA VAL A 67 8.03 -3.30 -7.34
C VAL A 67 7.84 -3.41 -8.85
N VAL A 68 6.58 -3.49 -9.33
CA VAL A 68 6.29 -3.53 -10.77
C VAL A 68 6.75 -2.26 -11.47
N ILE A 69 6.47 -1.08 -10.91
CA ILE A 69 6.94 0.21 -11.45
C ILE A 69 8.47 0.25 -11.48
N ALA A 70 9.14 -0.21 -10.41
CA ALA A 70 10.60 -0.26 -10.35
C ALA A 70 11.21 -1.23 -11.37
N ALA A 71 10.57 -2.38 -11.62
CA ALA A 71 10.99 -3.34 -12.63
C ALA A 71 10.78 -2.80 -14.05
N ARG A 72 9.66 -2.12 -14.31
CA ARG A 72 9.36 -1.47 -15.59
C ARG A 72 10.31 -0.32 -15.88
N ASP A 73 10.64 0.50 -14.88
CA ASP A 73 11.62 1.58 -15.03
C ASP A 73 13.04 1.03 -15.29
N ALA A 74 13.37 -0.15 -14.75
CA ALA A 74 14.61 -0.85 -15.08
C ALA A 74 14.61 -1.38 -16.53
N GLU A 75 13.48 -1.88 -17.04
CA GLU A 75 13.34 -2.26 -18.46
C GLU A 75 13.37 -1.04 -19.40
N ILE A 76 12.72 0.07 -19.04
CA ILE A 76 12.73 1.33 -19.83
C ILE A 76 14.13 1.95 -19.85
N ALA A 77 14.93 1.79 -18.78
CA ALA A 77 16.32 2.20 -18.76
C ALA A 77 17.22 1.31 -19.64
N ILE A 78 16.91 0.01 -19.77
CA ILE A 78 17.63 -0.89 -20.68
C ILE A 78 17.34 -0.55 -22.15
N GLU A 79 16.13 -0.08 -22.47
CA GLU A 79 15.81 0.45 -23.81
C GLU A 79 16.39 1.86 -24.08
N ARG A 80 16.91 2.55 -23.07
CA ARG A 80 17.51 3.90 -23.17
C ARG A 80 19.04 3.94 -23.11
N GLU A 81 19.74 2.87 -23.45
CA GLU A 81 21.19 2.96 -23.74
C GLU A 81 21.41 3.40 -25.21
N PRO A 82 22.40 4.28 -25.46
CA PRO A 82 22.24 5.65 -25.91
C PRO A 82 22.04 5.74 -27.43
N ALA A 83 21.29 6.74 -27.90
CA ALA A 83 21.44 7.19 -29.28
C ALA A 83 22.90 7.66 -29.46
N HIS A 84 23.70 6.79 -30.05
CA HIS A 84 25.06 7.00 -30.50
C HIS A 84 25.21 8.42 -31.08
N PRO A 85 26.13 9.26 -30.55
CA PRO A 85 26.51 10.49 -31.21
C PRO A 85 27.01 10.14 -32.61
N ARG A 86 26.23 10.47 -33.64
CA ARG A 86 26.71 10.43 -35.01
C ARG A 86 27.55 11.68 -35.21
N ASP A 87 28.84 11.54 -34.96
CA ASP A 87 29.86 12.40 -35.54
C ASP A 87 30.07 11.96 -37.00
N THR A 88 29.42 12.66 -37.94
CA THR A 88 29.85 12.85 -39.35
C THR A 88 29.13 14.03 -39.95
#